data_AF-A0A6V8P3D1-F1
#
_entry.id   AF-A0A6V8P3D1-F1
#
_cell.length_a   1.000
_cell.length_b   1.000
_cell.length_c   1.000
_cell.angle_alpha   90.00
_cell.angle_beta   90.00
_cell.angle_gamma   90.00
#
_symmetry.space_group_name_H-M   'P 1'
#
loop_
_entity.id
_entity.type
_entity.pdbx_description
1 polymer ?
#
loop_
_entity_poly.entity_id
_entity_poly.type
_entity_poly.pdbx_seq_one_letter_code
_entity_poly.pdbx_strand_id
1 'polypeptide(L)'
;KEAPRSPDISTLERALYETRPAFEEAMDDDFNTARALSAVFELIRLVNSLTQSSEFVLTSRAREVLTQARELIMELGGVLGLRFEEERAVDQSRLFALVDLLLEIREEARSRRDWQMADRIRYGLSRQGITVEDRPDGPIWKIKSDADTAL
;
A
#
# COMPACT_ATOMS: atom_id res chain seq x y z
N LYS A 1 31.33 -6.75 9.64
CA LYS A 1 30.57 -6.69 8.37
C LYS A 1 29.56 -5.57 8.55
N GLU A 2 29.83 -4.39 8.00
CA GLU A 2 28.85 -3.30 7.98
C GLU A 2 27.66 -3.73 7.13
N ALA A 3 26.45 -3.50 7.64
CA ALA A 3 25.24 -3.67 6.84
C ALA A 3 25.32 -2.75 5.62
N PRO A 4 24.86 -3.18 4.43
CA PRO A 4 24.83 -2.29 3.28
C PRO A 4 24.01 -1.04 3.63
N ARG A 5 24.61 0.14 3.46
CA ARG A 5 23.89 1.42 3.64
C ARG A 5 22.66 1.41 2.75
N SER A 6 21.50 1.72 3.30
CA SER A 6 20.29 1.94 2.51
C SER A 6 20.59 2.97 1.41
N PRO A 7 20.07 2.77 0.18
CA PRO A 7 20.26 3.72 -0.91
C PRO A 7 19.70 5.08 -0.50
N ASP A 8 20.44 6.14 -0.81
CA ASP A 8 20.05 7.52 -0.56
C ASP A 8 19.36 8.14 -1.80
N ILE A 9 18.89 9.38 -1.67
CA ILE A 9 18.22 10.08 -2.77
C ILE A 9 19.15 10.25 -3.98
N SER A 10 20.45 10.47 -3.77
CA SER A 10 21.41 10.62 -4.87
C SER A 10 21.53 9.34 -5.72
N THR A 11 21.44 8.17 -5.08
CA THR A 11 21.40 6.88 -5.76
C THR A 11 20.14 6.75 -6.63
N LEU A 12 18.98 7.18 -6.13
CA LEU A 12 17.73 7.17 -6.88
C LEU A 12 17.76 8.15 -8.06
N GLU A 13 18.34 9.35 -7.89
CA GLU A 13 18.50 10.34 -8.97
C GLU A 13 19.32 9.80 -10.13
N ARG A 14 20.43 9.09 -9.83
CA ARG A 14 21.23 8.46 -10.88
C ARG A 14 20.44 7.38 -11.61
N ALA A 15 19.77 6.49 -10.86
CA ALA A 15 18.96 5.45 -11.47
C ALA A 15 17.84 6.03 -12.34
N LEU A 16 17.20 7.12 -11.91
CA LEU A 16 16.19 7.84 -12.68
C LEU A 16 16.75 8.33 -14.03
N TYR A 17 17.97 8.87 -14.04
CA TYR A 17 18.64 9.33 -15.25
C TYR A 17 19.03 8.17 -16.20
N GLU A 18 19.41 7.03 -15.65
CA GLU A 18 19.88 5.85 -16.40
C GLU A 18 18.73 4.96 -16.93
N THR A 19 17.55 5.00 -16.30
CA THR A 19 16.45 4.07 -16.58
C THR A 19 15.92 4.20 -18.01
N ARG A 20 15.68 5.43 -18.49
CA ARG A 20 15.15 5.64 -19.85
C ARG A 20 16.11 5.17 -20.95
N PRO A 21 17.40 5.57 -20.97
CA PRO A 21 18.34 5.06 -21.95
C PRO A 21 18.45 3.53 -21.94
N ALA A 22 18.47 2.90 -20.76
CA ALA A 22 18.52 1.45 -20.65
C ALA A 22 17.25 0.76 -21.19
N PHE A 23 16.09 1.37 -20.98
CA PHE A 23 14.82 0.90 -21.55
C PHE A 23 14.80 1.04 -23.08
N GLU A 24 15.19 2.20 -23.61
CA GLU A 24 15.22 2.49 -25.04
C GLU A 24 16.21 1.57 -25.77
N GLU A 25 17.43 1.39 -25.24
CA GLU A 25 18.42 0.46 -25.80
C GLU A 25 17.88 -0.98 -25.86
N ALA A 26 17.13 -1.41 -24.85
CA ALA A 26 16.50 -2.72 -24.84
C ALA A 26 15.35 -2.85 -25.85
N MET A 27 14.57 -1.79 -26.05
CA MET A 27 13.45 -1.81 -26.99
C MET A 27 13.93 -1.69 -28.45
N ASP A 28 15.03 -0.99 -28.69
CA ASP A 28 15.70 -0.90 -30.00
C ASP A 28 16.38 -2.23 -30.40
N ASP A 29 16.72 -3.07 -29.41
CA ASP A 29 17.24 -4.43 -29.60
C ASP A 29 16.09 -5.46 -29.69
N ASP A 30 15.49 -5.59 -30.87
CA ASP A 30 14.44 -6.56 -31.20
C ASP A 30 13.26 -6.59 -30.19
N PHE A 31 12.86 -5.41 -29.70
CA PHE A 31 11.81 -5.25 -28.69
C PHE A 31 12.02 -6.15 -27.46
N ASN A 32 13.24 -6.20 -26.92
CA ASN A 32 13.59 -7.02 -25.77
C ASN A 32 12.91 -6.52 -24.48
N THR A 33 11.63 -6.88 -24.32
CA THR A 33 10.80 -6.45 -23.18
C THR A 33 11.33 -6.97 -21.85
N ALA A 34 12.00 -8.12 -21.82
CA ALA A 34 12.61 -8.66 -20.60
C ALA A 34 13.71 -7.71 -20.06
N ARG A 35 14.59 -7.24 -20.94
CA ARG A 35 15.65 -6.28 -20.58
C ARG A 35 15.05 -4.90 -20.26
N ALA A 36 14.06 -4.44 -21.05
CA ALA A 36 13.37 -3.18 -20.81
C ALA A 36 12.66 -3.16 -19.44
N LEU A 37 11.94 -4.22 -19.12
CA LEU A 37 11.24 -4.39 -17.84
C LEU A 37 12.23 -4.50 -16.67
N SER A 38 13.40 -5.09 -16.88
CA SER A 38 14.45 -5.15 -15.85
C SER A 38 14.95 -3.75 -15.45
N ALA A 39 15.11 -2.83 -16.42
CA ALA A 39 15.50 -1.44 -16.13
C ALA A 39 14.43 -0.72 -15.27
N VAL A 40 13.15 -0.89 -15.59
CA VAL A 40 12.03 -0.32 -14.81
C VAL A 40 11.98 -0.93 -13.41
N PHE A 41 12.16 -2.25 -13.27
CA PHE A 41 12.16 -2.91 -11.97
C PHE A 41 13.28 -2.47 -11.05
N GLU A 42 14.48 -2.17 -11.57
CA GLU A 42 15.57 -1.63 -10.75
C GLU A 42 15.20 -0.26 -10.17
N LEU A 43 14.55 0.61 -10.95
CA LEU A 43 14.06 1.90 -10.45
C LEU A 43 13.00 1.70 -9.34
N ILE A 44 12.03 0.81 -9.56
CA ILE A 44 11.01 0.46 -8.55
C ILE A 44 11.66 -0.08 -7.27
N ARG A 45 12.66 -0.96 -7.40
CA ARG A 45 13.38 -1.55 -6.26
C ARG A 45 14.06 -0.48 -5.41
N LEU A 46 14.68 0.51 -6.04
CA LEU A 46 15.31 1.64 -5.34
C LEU A 46 14.29 2.53 -4.65
N VAL A 47 13.18 2.87 -5.32
CA VAL A 47 12.06 3.61 -4.70
C VAL A 47 11.55 2.89 -3.45
N ASN A 48 11.30 1.59 -3.53
CA ASN A 48 10.82 0.79 -2.40
C ASN A 48 11.86 0.73 -1.28
N SER A 49 13.12 0.44 -1.62
CA SER A 49 14.21 0.36 -0.63
C SER A 49 14.42 1.67 0.11
N LEU A 50 14.25 2.80 -0.56
CA LEU A 50 14.42 4.12 0.02
C LEU A 50 13.21 4.51 0.89
N THR A 51 11.98 4.35 0.38
CA THR A 51 10.76 4.74 1.09
C THR A 51 10.40 3.85 2.29
N GLN A 52 10.89 2.62 2.32
CA GLN A 52 10.69 1.69 3.45
C GLN A 52 11.79 1.77 4.52
N SER A 53 12.85 2.57 4.28
CA SER A 53 13.91 2.77 5.28
C SER A 53 13.39 3.57 6.47
N SER A 54 13.67 3.13 7.70
CA SER A 54 13.34 3.87 8.92
C SER A 54 14.06 5.21 9.03
N GLU A 55 15.17 5.38 8.31
CA GLU A 55 15.95 6.62 8.27
C GLU A 55 15.48 7.58 7.16
N PHE A 56 14.50 7.18 6.34
CA PHE A 56 14.02 8.01 5.25
C PHE A 56 13.24 9.22 5.75
N VAL A 57 13.62 10.40 5.25
CA VAL A 57 12.91 11.65 5.51
C VAL A 57 12.44 12.23 4.19
N LEU A 58 11.13 12.49 4.09
CA LEU A 58 10.53 13.11 2.91
C LEU A 58 10.84 14.61 2.85
N THR A 59 12.03 14.95 2.35
CA THR A 59 12.42 16.33 2.03
C THR A 59 11.74 16.80 0.73
N SER A 60 11.77 18.11 0.46
CA SER A 60 11.27 18.67 -0.81
C SER A 60 11.97 18.05 -2.02
N ARG A 61 13.29 17.83 -1.92
CA ARG A 61 14.05 17.18 -2.99
C ARG A 61 13.68 15.72 -3.16
N ALA A 62 13.53 14.99 -2.05
CA ALA A 62 13.09 13.60 -2.09
C ALA A 62 11.71 13.47 -2.77
N ARG A 63 10.78 14.36 -2.44
CA ARG A 63 9.46 14.41 -3.08
C ARG A 63 9.55 14.63 -4.59
N GLU A 64 10.37 15.57 -5.02
CA GLU A 64 10.58 15.87 -6.44
C GLU A 64 11.10 14.64 -7.20
N VAL A 65 12.16 14.00 -6.69
CA VAL A 65 12.78 12.81 -7.31
C VAL A 65 11.81 11.63 -7.34
N LEU A 66 11.07 11.39 -6.26
CA LEU A 66 10.06 10.32 -6.21
C LEU A 66 8.90 10.57 -7.19
N THR A 67 8.51 11.83 -7.38
CA THR A 67 7.48 12.20 -8.36
C THR A 67 7.95 11.90 -9.78
N GLN A 68 9.17 12.30 -10.13
CA GLN A 68 9.77 12.01 -11.44
C GLN A 68 9.93 10.50 -11.67
N ALA A 69 10.36 9.75 -10.64
CA ALA A 69 10.46 8.29 -10.73
C ALA A 69 9.08 7.64 -10.98
N ARG A 70 8.04 8.08 -10.28
CA ARG A 70 6.67 7.60 -10.51
C ARG A 70 6.21 7.88 -11.94
N GLU A 71 6.39 9.10 -12.43
CA GLU A 71 6.02 9.50 -13.79
C GLU A 71 6.73 8.64 -14.83
N LEU A 72 8.04 8.43 -14.68
CA LEU A 72 8.82 7.59 -15.59
C LEU A 72 8.36 6.13 -15.56
N ILE A 73 8.12 5.55 -14.39
CA ILE A 73 7.61 4.18 -14.26
C ILE A 73 6.26 4.03 -14.97
N MET A 74 5.36 4.98 -14.78
CA MET A 74 4.04 4.96 -15.41
C MET A 74 4.14 5.09 -16.93
N GLU A 75 5.00 5.98 -17.42
CA GLU A 75 5.21 6.16 -18.86
C GLU A 75 5.77 4.90 -19.53
N LEU A 76 6.90 4.38 -19.02
CA LEU A 76 7.57 3.22 -19.61
C LEU A 76 6.74 1.94 -19.45
N GLY A 77 6.08 1.76 -18.30
CA GLY A 77 5.14 0.67 -18.11
C GLY A 77 3.96 0.77 -19.09
N GLY A 78 3.48 1.99 -19.37
CA GLY A 78 2.43 2.24 -20.36
C GLY A 78 2.83 1.81 -21.78
N VAL A 79 4.10 2.01 -22.18
CA VAL A 79 4.63 1.51 -23.46
C VAL A 79 4.55 -0.02 -23.54
N LEU A 80 4.78 -0.71 -22.42
CA LEU A 80 4.66 -2.17 -22.31
C LEU A 80 3.21 -2.65 -22.09
N GLY A 81 2.22 -1.75 -22.11
CA GLY A 81 0.81 -2.08 -21.88
C GLY A 81 0.44 -2.33 -20.42
N LEU A 82 1.31 -2.00 -19.47
CA LEU A 82 1.02 -2.09 -18.04
C LEU A 82 0.10 -0.94 -17.62
N ARG A 83 -0.90 -1.26 -16.80
CA ARG A 83 -1.79 -0.28 -16.18
C ARG A 83 -1.53 -0.25 -14.68
N PHE A 84 -1.11 0.90 -14.20
CA PHE A 84 -1.01 1.15 -12.76
C PHE A 84 -2.34 1.74 -12.32
N GLU A 85 -3.21 0.88 -11.79
CA GLU A 85 -4.41 1.35 -11.12
C GLU A 85 -3.98 2.03 -9.82
N GLU A 86 -4.44 3.25 -9.59
CA GLU A 86 -4.46 3.76 -8.23
C GLU A 86 -5.44 2.88 -7.48
N GLU A 87 -4.93 1.98 -6.62
CA GLU A 87 -5.74 1.52 -5.50
C GLU A 87 -6.26 2.79 -4.85
N ARG A 88 -7.55 3.06 -5.01
CA ARG A 88 -8.23 4.03 -4.18
C ARG A 88 -8.01 3.49 -2.78
N ALA A 89 -7.04 4.06 -2.07
CA ALA A 89 -7.01 3.98 -0.64
C ALA A 89 -8.32 4.63 -0.21
N VAL A 90 -9.39 3.83 -0.13
CA VAL A 90 -10.49 4.08 0.79
C VAL A 90 -9.78 4.45 2.07
N ASP A 91 -10.08 5.62 2.64
CA ASP A 91 -9.42 6.07 3.86
C ASP A 91 -9.78 5.09 4.99
N GLN A 92 -9.06 3.96 5.02
CA GLN A 92 -9.29 2.83 5.88
C GLN A 92 -9.17 3.31 7.33
N SER A 93 -8.35 4.34 7.59
CA SER A 93 -8.25 4.96 8.89
C SER A 93 -9.59 5.55 9.38
N ARG A 94 -10.34 6.25 8.52
CA ARG A 94 -11.68 6.78 8.87
C ARG A 94 -12.71 5.67 8.99
N LEU A 95 -12.64 4.67 8.12
CA LEU A 95 -13.54 3.51 8.20
C LEU A 95 -13.31 2.74 9.50
N PHE A 96 -12.06 2.53 9.89
CA PHE A 96 -11.68 1.81 11.10
C PHE A 96 -12.09 2.58 12.35
N ALA A 97 -11.87 3.91 12.38
CA ALA A 97 -12.34 4.76 13.47
C ALA A 97 -13.87 4.70 13.67
N LEU A 98 -14.65 4.60 12.58
CA LEU A 98 -16.11 4.42 12.67
C LEU A 98 -16.49 3.04 13.22
N VAL A 99 -15.74 1.99 12.88
CA VAL A 99 -15.96 0.64 13.42
C VAL A 99 -15.62 0.60 14.91
N ASP A 100 -14.52 1.22 15.33
CA ASP A 100 -14.12 1.30 16.74
C ASP A 100 -15.18 2.04 17.56
N LEU A 101 -15.71 3.16 17.07
CA LEU A 101 -16.81 3.87 17.72
C LEU A 101 -18.08 3.00 17.88
N LEU A 102 -18.42 2.20 16.86
CA LEU A 102 -19.57 1.28 16.95
C LEU A 102 -19.33 0.18 17.99
N LEU A 103 -18.09 -0.28 18.16
CA LEU A 103 -17.73 -1.25 19.20
C LEU A 103 -17.77 -0.65 20.59
N GLU A 104 -17.34 0.60 20.78
CA GLU A 104 -17.50 1.32 22.03
C GLU A 104 -18.99 1.42 22.44
N ILE A 105 -19.85 1.83 21.50
CA ILE A 105 -21.30 1.90 21.74
C ILE A 105 -21.88 0.53 22.09
N ARG A 106 -21.38 -0.54 21.47
CA ARG A 106 -21.78 -1.92 21.80
C ARG A 106 -21.37 -2.30 23.22
N GLU A 107 -20.15 -1.98 23.65
CA GLU A 107 -19.69 -2.27 25.01
C GLU A 107 -20.46 -1.44 26.05
N GLU A 108 -20.78 -0.18 25.75
CA GLU A 108 -21.67 0.62 26.57
C GLU A 108 -23.06 -0.04 26.71
N ALA A 109 -23.64 -0.52 25.60
CA ALA A 109 -24.91 -1.23 25.62
C ALA A 109 -24.84 -2.50 26.49
N ARG A 110 -23.77 -3.30 26.38
CA ARG A 110 -23.53 -4.47 27.24
C ARG A 110 -23.42 -4.08 28.72
N SER A 111 -22.71 -3.00 29.03
CA SER A 111 -22.56 -2.51 30.41
C SER A 111 -23.90 -2.13 31.04
N ARG A 112 -24.82 -1.59 30.23
CA ARG A 112 -26.19 -1.23 30.61
C ARG A 112 -27.17 -2.40 30.51
N ARG A 113 -26.70 -3.61 30.15
CA ARG A 113 -27.50 -4.83 29.92
C ARG A 113 -28.53 -4.69 28.78
N ASP A 114 -28.28 -3.79 27.83
CA ASP A 114 -29.05 -3.67 26.60
C ASP A 114 -28.50 -4.64 25.54
N TRP A 115 -28.87 -5.92 25.70
CA TRP A 115 -28.44 -6.99 24.81
C TRP A 115 -28.99 -6.82 23.38
N GLN A 116 -30.18 -6.23 23.24
CA GLN A 116 -30.82 -6.02 21.95
C GLN A 116 -30.02 -5.05 21.08
N MET A 117 -29.57 -3.93 21.66
CA MET A 117 -28.74 -2.96 20.95
C MET A 117 -27.35 -3.53 20.63
N ALA A 118 -26.73 -4.24 21.58
CA ALA A 118 -25.43 -4.87 21.37
C ALA A 118 -25.45 -5.89 20.21
N ASP A 119 -26.50 -6.72 20.14
CA ASP A 119 -26.69 -7.68 19.04
C ASP A 119 -27.00 -7.00 17.70
N ARG A 120 -27.76 -5.90 17.72
CA ARG A 120 -28.04 -5.12 16.51
C ARG A 120 -26.76 -4.58 15.88
N ILE A 121 -25.85 -4.05 16.69
CA ILE A 121 -24.55 -3.55 16.22
C ILE A 121 -23.70 -4.70 15.68
N ARG A 122 -23.60 -5.81 16.41
CA ARG A 122 -22.85 -7.00 15.98
C ARG A 122 -23.33 -7.53 14.63
N TYR A 123 -24.65 -7.65 14.46
CA TYR A 123 -25.24 -8.10 13.21
C TYR A 123 -25.04 -7.08 12.07
N GLY A 124 -25.16 -5.78 12.36
CA GLY A 124 -24.90 -4.72 11.41
C GLY A 124 -23.47 -4.77 10.86
N LEU A 125 -22.48 -4.92 11.75
CA LEU A 125 -21.06 -5.10 11.38
C LEU A 125 -20.85 -6.38 10.56
N SER A 126 -21.44 -7.50 10.99
CA SER A 126 -21.34 -8.79 10.27
C SER A 126 -21.88 -8.72 8.85
N ARG A 127 -22.98 -8.00 8.62
CA ARG A 127 -23.55 -7.78 7.27
C ARG A 127 -22.65 -6.97 6.35
N GLN A 128 -21.73 -6.18 6.91
CA GLN A 128 -20.71 -5.44 6.16
C GLN A 128 -19.40 -6.22 6.05
N GLY A 129 -19.40 -7.52 6.38
CA GLY A 129 -18.20 -8.36 6.33
C GLY A 129 -17.25 -8.18 7.52
N ILE A 130 -17.64 -7.46 8.57
CA ILE A 130 -16.82 -7.23 9.76
C ILE A 130 -17.20 -8.23 10.85
N THR A 131 -16.24 -9.07 11.24
CA THR A 131 -16.42 -10.06 12.32
C THR A 131 -15.80 -9.51 13.61
N VAL A 132 -16.55 -9.53 14.70
CA VAL A 132 -16.14 -9.04 16.02
C VAL A 132 -15.92 -10.23 16.95
N GLU A 133 -14.77 -10.26 17.61
CA GLU A 133 -14.39 -11.23 18.64
C GLU A 133 -14.20 -10.51 19.98
N ASP A 134 -14.94 -10.94 21.00
CA ASP A 134 -14.81 -10.39 22.36
C ASP A 134 -13.57 -10.96 23.04
N ARG A 135 -12.72 -10.09 23.59
CA ARG A 135 -11.56 -10.51 24.40
C ARG A 135 -11.50 -9.76 25.74
N PRO A 136 -10.80 -10.30 26.75
CA PRO A 136 -10.66 -9.64 28.05
C PRO A 136 -9.97 -8.27 27.99
N ASP A 137 -9.15 -8.04 26.98
CA ASP A 137 -8.42 -6.80 26.68
C ASP A 137 -9.19 -5.83 25.79
N GLY A 138 -10.40 -6.21 25.35
CA GLY A 138 -11.26 -5.41 24.48
C GLY A 138 -11.73 -6.19 23.24
N PRO A 139 -12.75 -5.70 22.52
CA PRO A 139 -13.19 -6.33 21.28
C PRO A 139 -12.13 -6.16 20.20
N ILE A 140 -11.80 -7.23 19.49
CA ILE A 140 -11.02 -7.17 18.25
C ILE A 140 -11.93 -7.47 17.07
N TRP A 141 -11.62 -6.91 15.90
CA TRP A 141 -12.43 -7.14 14.71
C TRP A 141 -11.57 -7.36 13.47
N LYS A 142 -12.14 -8.06 12.49
CA LYS A 142 -11.51 -8.37 11.20
C LYS A 142 -12.51 -8.19 10.07
N ILE A 143 -12.05 -7.65 8.93
CA ILE A 143 -12.81 -7.66 7.68
C ILE A 143 -12.58 -9.00 6.99
N LYS A 144 -13.66 -9.67 6.57
CA LYS A 144 -13.57 -10.83 5.69
C LYS A 144 -12.99 -10.37 4.36
N SER A 145 -11.85 -10.93 3.96
CA SER A 145 -11.29 -10.68 2.64
C SER A 145 -12.04 -11.52 1.60
N ASP A 146 -12.02 -11.11 0.34
CA ASP A 146 -12.66 -11.85 -0.76
C ASP A 146 -12.08 -13.27 -0.94
N ALA A 147 -10.88 -13.55 -0.39
CA ALA A 147 -10.29 -14.88 -0.37
C ALA A 147 -11.06 -15.88 0.53
N ASP A 148 -11.76 -15.40 1.56
CA ASP A 148 -12.56 -16.24 2.48
C ASP A 148 -13.98 -16.53 1.95
N THR A 149 -14.39 -15.91 0.83
CA THR A 149 -15.72 -16.10 0.21
C THR A 149 -15.70 -17.19 -0.87
N ALA A 150 -14.53 -17.77 -1.16
CA ALA A 150 -14.32 -18.77 -2.21
C ALA A 150 -14.25 -20.24 -1.72
N LEU A 151 -14.75 -20.56 -0.52
CA LEU A 151 -14.88 -21.93 -0.01
C LEU A 151 -16.32 -22.26 0.44
#